data_AF-A0A2U1S2M8-F1
#
_entry.id   AF-A0A2U1S2M8-F1
#
_cell.length_a   1.000
_cell.length_b   1.000
_cell.length_c   1.000
_cell.angle_alpha   90.00
_cell.angle_beta   90.00
_cell.angle_gamma   90.00
#
_symmetry.space_group_name_H-M   'P 1'
#
loop_
_entity.id
_entity.type
_entity.pdbx_description
1 polymer ?
#
loop_
_entity_poly.entity_id
_entity_poly.type
_entity_poly.pdbx_seq_one_letter_code
_entity_poly.pdbx_strand_id
1 'polypeptide(L)'
;MVYHIMCECSADQEKALDDFLTGKMKKFWLSNPGVSRYHVYGDHLANKLERIVTIEVGDFGNFDKILDLSERKELRNELMGLSSHVQSRVLQMIE
;
A
#
# COMPACT_ATOMS: atom_id res chain seq x y z
N MET A 1 8.06 8.61 -9.30
CA MET A 1 7.71 8.95 -7.90
C MET A 1 7.40 7.68 -7.13
N VAL A 2 7.56 7.68 -5.81
CA VAL A 2 7.26 6.52 -4.98
C VAL A 2 6.22 6.89 -3.92
N TYR A 3 5.12 6.15 -3.85
CA TYR A 3 4.13 6.22 -2.78
C TYR A 3 4.36 5.07 -1.80
N HIS A 4 4.65 5.41 -0.54
CA HIS A 4 4.86 4.47 0.55
C HIS A 4 3.64 4.41 1.46
N ILE A 5 3.25 3.20 1.86
CA ILE A 5 2.28 2.95 2.91
C ILE A 5 2.96 2.09 3.96
N MET A 6 2.91 2.49 5.22
CA MET A 6 3.33 1.69 6.36
C MET A 6 2.11 1.35 7.20
N CYS A 7 2.00 0.12 7.66
CA CYS A 7 0.94 -0.29 8.57
C CYS A 7 1.40 -1.42 9.49
N GLU A 8 0.78 -1.49 10.66
CA GLU A 8 1.01 -2.55 11.65
C GLU A 8 -0.21 -3.47 11.72
N CYS A 9 -0.03 -4.73 12.09
CA CYS A 9 -1.14 -5.65 12.36
C CYS A 9 -0.95 -6.40 13.67
N SER A 10 -2.05 -6.95 14.20
CA SER A 10 -2.00 -7.95 15.25
C SER A 10 -1.73 -9.34 14.65
N ALA A 11 -1.20 -10.25 15.47
CA ALA A 11 -0.82 -11.59 15.02
C ALA A 11 -1.99 -12.41 14.42
N ASP A 12 -3.22 -12.19 14.88
CA ASP A 12 -4.42 -12.84 14.34
C ASP A 12 -4.84 -12.30 12.97
N GLN A 13 -4.43 -11.07 12.61
CA GLN A 13 -4.74 -10.43 11.33
C GLN A 13 -3.61 -10.53 10.32
N GLU A 14 -2.40 -10.95 10.72
CA GLU A 14 -1.21 -10.94 9.87
C GLU A 14 -1.43 -11.64 8.52
N LYS A 15 -1.96 -12.87 8.56
CA LYS A 15 -2.25 -13.62 7.33
C LYS A 15 -3.29 -12.91 6.46
N ALA A 16 -4.35 -12.37 7.07
CA ALA A 16 -5.41 -11.69 6.33
C ALA A 16 -4.90 -10.41 5.67
N LEU A 17 -4.06 -9.65 6.37
CA LEU A 17 -3.37 -8.49 5.83
C LEU A 17 -2.46 -8.89 4.66
N ASP A 18 -1.65 -9.95 4.82
CA ASP A 18 -0.75 -10.41 3.75
C ASP A 18 -1.48 -10.88 2.50
N ASP A 19 -2.56 -11.65 2.67
CA ASP A 19 -3.41 -12.09 1.56
C ASP A 19 -4.05 -10.87 0.85
N PHE A 20 -4.49 -9.87 1.61
CA PHE A 20 -5.07 -8.64 1.06
C PHE A 20 -4.02 -7.82 0.28
N LEU A 21 -2.86 -7.58 0.89
CA LEU A 21 -1.78 -6.76 0.33
C LEU A 21 -1.17 -7.38 -0.93
N THR A 22 -0.95 -8.70 -0.92
CA THR A 22 -0.35 -9.43 -2.05
C THR A 22 -1.37 -9.85 -3.11
N GLY A 23 -2.65 -9.88 -2.75
CA GLY A 23 -3.78 -10.19 -3.63
C GLY A 23 -4.49 -8.95 -4.15
N LYS A 24 -5.59 -8.58 -3.49
CA LYS A 24 -6.54 -7.57 -3.98
C LYS A 24 -5.87 -6.21 -4.19
N MET A 25 -5.11 -5.74 -3.21
CA MET A 25 -4.46 -4.43 -3.29
C MET A 25 -3.38 -4.37 -4.37
N LYS A 26 -2.54 -5.39 -4.48
CA LYS A 26 -1.53 -5.50 -5.55
C LYS A 26 -2.15 -5.47 -6.95
N LYS A 27 -3.22 -6.24 -7.16
CA LYS A 27 -3.93 -6.30 -8.46
C LYS A 27 -4.48 -4.93 -8.86
N PHE A 28 -5.08 -4.22 -7.92
CA PHE A 28 -5.58 -2.87 -8.15
C PHE A 28 -4.46 -1.91 -8.57
N TRP A 29 -3.35 -1.84 -7.82
CA TRP A 29 -2.28 -0.90 -8.16
C TRP A 29 -1.67 -1.21 -9.51
N LEU A 30 -1.37 -2.48 -9.81
CA LEU A 30 -0.76 -2.88 -11.07
C LEU A 30 -1.71 -2.81 -12.28
N SER A 31 -3.03 -2.68 -12.09
CA SER A 31 -3.98 -2.48 -13.20
C SER A 31 -4.10 -1.02 -13.62
N ASN A 32 -3.60 -0.07 -12.81
CA ASN A 32 -3.72 1.35 -13.10
C ASN A 32 -2.59 1.85 -14.00
N PRO A 33 -2.90 2.60 -15.08
CA PRO A 33 -1.89 3.24 -15.90
C PRO A 33 -0.96 4.15 -15.09
N GLY A 34 0.33 4.09 -15.39
CA GLY A 34 1.35 4.88 -14.70
C GLY A 34 1.90 4.24 -13.43
N VAL A 35 1.39 3.09 -12.98
CA VAL A 35 2.02 2.31 -11.91
C VAL A 35 3.02 1.32 -12.51
N SER A 36 4.31 1.47 -12.18
CA SER A 36 5.38 0.60 -12.71
C SER A 36 5.70 -0.56 -11.78
N ARG A 37 5.57 -0.38 -10.45
CA ARG A 37 5.92 -1.40 -9.45
C ARG A 37 5.04 -1.35 -8.21
N TYR A 38 4.90 -2.51 -7.58
CA TYR A 38 4.23 -2.71 -6.30
C TYR A 38 4.98 -3.77 -5.50
N HIS A 39 5.49 -3.40 -4.34
CA HIS A 39 6.22 -4.28 -3.43
C HIS A 39 5.66 -4.20 -2.02
N VAL A 40 5.68 -5.34 -1.33
CA VAL A 40 5.32 -5.46 0.09
C VAL A 40 6.52 -6.05 0.79
N TYR A 41 6.97 -5.37 1.84
CA TYR A 41 8.03 -5.83 2.72
C TYR A 41 7.43 -6.11 4.10
N GLY A 42 7.78 -7.25 4.68
CA GLY A 42 7.53 -7.53 6.09
C GLY A 42 8.72 -7.07 6.92
N ASP A 43 8.45 -6.31 7.97
CA ASP A 43 9.44 -6.02 9.01
C ASP A 43 8.95 -6.63 10.33
N HIS A 44 9.85 -7.37 10.98
CA HIS A 44 9.63 -8.02 12.27
C HIS A 44 10.54 -7.43 13.36
N LEU A 45 10.99 -6.18 13.19
CA LEU A 45 11.75 -5.49 14.22
C LEU A 45 10.88 -5.14 15.43
N ALA A 46 11.45 -5.31 16.62
CA ALA A 46 10.88 -4.88 17.91
C ALA A 46 9.48 -5.43 18.26
N ASN A 47 9.18 -6.70 17.94
CA ASN A 47 7.88 -7.37 18.18
C ASN A 47 6.68 -6.69 17.50
N LYS A 48 6.91 -5.86 16.48
CA LYS A 48 5.86 -5.27 15.66
C LYS A 48 5.74 -6.04 14.35
N LEU A 49 4.52 -6.42 13.99
CA LEU A 49 4.21 -6.99 12.69
C LEU A 49 3.90 -5.84 11.74
N GLU A 50 4.95 -5.27 11.17
CA GLU A 50 4.86 -4.12 10.27
C GLU A 50 4.89 -4.58 8.81
N ARG A 51 4.16 -3.87 7.96
CA ARG A 51 4.21 -3.98 6.50
C ARG A 51 4.54 -2.63 5.90
N ILE A 52 5.48 -2.65 4.96
CA ILE A 52 5.85 -1.51 4.14
C ILE A 52 5.44 -1.83 2.71
N VAL A 53 4.56 -1.01 2.15
CA VAL A 53 4.12 -1.10 0.75
C VAL A 53 4.77 0.02 -0.03
N THR A 54 5.47 -0.33 -1.10
CA THR A 54 6.12 0.60 -2.01
C THR A 54 5.47 0.52 -3.38
N ILE A 55 5.00 1.67 -3.87
CA ILE A 55 4.28 1.79 -5.14
C ILE A 55 5.00 2.82 -5.99
N GLU A 56 5.56 2.41 -7.13
CA GLU A 56 6.15 3.35 -8.08
C GLU A 56 5.08 3.86 -9.05
N VAL A 57 4.93 5.19 -9.09
CA VAL A 57 3.98 5.88 -9.97
C VAL A 57 4.73 6.91 -10.81
N GLY A 58 4.42 6.97 -12.11
CA GLY A 58 5.13 7.79 -13.09
C GLY A 58 5.14 9.28 -12.74
N ASP A 59 3.96 9.85 -12.49
CA ASP A 59 3.80 11.27 -12.17
C ASP A 59 2.59 11.52 -11.25
N PHE A 60 2.49 12.75 -10.74
CA PHE A 60 1.40 13.20 -9.87
C PHE A 60 0.04 13.17 -10.55
N GLY A 61 -0.03 13.43 -11.87
CA GLY A 61 -1.30 13.45 -12.59
C GLY A 61 -1.97 12.07 -12.67
N ASN A 62 -1.18 11.00 -12.84
CA ASN A 62 -1.65 9.63 -12.75
C ASN A 62 -1.99 9.26 -11.31
N PHE A 63 -1.16 9.66 -10.35
CA PHE A 63 -1.38 9.38 -8.94
C PHE A 63 -2.69 9.98 -8.43
N ASP A 64 -2.98 11.25 -8.71
CA ASP A 64 -4.21 11.93 -8.29
C ASP A 64 -5.47 11.24 -8.86
N LYS A 65 -5.43 10.84 -10.14
CA LYS A 65 -6.54 10.08 -10.76
C LYS A 65 -6.79 8.77 -10.03
N ILE A 66 -5.74 8.01 -9.69
CA ILE A 66 -5.86 6.75 -8.94
C ILE A 66 -6.40 7.04 -7.52
N LEU A 67 -5.95 8.13 -6.90
CA LEU A 67 -6.42 8.61 -5.61
C LEU A 67 -7.85 9.17 -5.64
N ASP A 68 -8.53 9.22 -6.76
CA ASP A 68 -9.95 9.60 -6.84
C ASP A 68 -10.88 8.41 -7.05
N LEU A 69 -10.36 7.28 -7.53
CA LEU A 69 -11.13 6.07 -7.80
C LEU A 69 -11.85 5.55 -6.55
N SER A 70 -13.12 5.15 -6.73
CA SER A 70 -13.96 4.57 -5.67
C SER A 70 -13.37 3.26 -5.15
N GLU A 71 -12.88 2.39 -6.05
CA GLU A 71 -12.23 1.13 -5.70
C GLU A 71 -11.04 1.35 -4.75
N ARG A 72 -10.26 2.41 -4.95
CA ARG A 72 -9.17 2.77 -4.04
C ARG A 72 -9.66 3.24 -2.66
N LYS A 73 -10.83 3.90 -2.58
CA LYS A 73 -11.46 4.26 -1.28
C LYS A 73 -11.89 3.00 -0.53
N GLU A 74 -12.45 2.03 -1.24
CA GLU A 74 -12.85 0.74 -0.67
C GLU A 74 -11.64 -0.05 -0.16
N LEU A 75 -10.57 -0.12 -0.96
CA LEU A 75 -9.30 -0.75 -0.54
C LEU A 75 -8.71 -0.07 0.69
N ARG A 76 -8.76 1.26 0.76
CA ARG A 76 -8.33 1.99 1.95
C ARG A 76 -9.14 1.56 3.18
N ASN A 77 -10.46 1.47 3.05
CA ASN A 77 -11.30 1.09 4.19
C ASN A 77 -11.03 -0.36 4.64
N GLU A 78 -10.82 -1.28 3.70
CA GLU A 78 -10.44 -2.66 4.00
C GLU A 78 -9.07 -2.74 4.69
N LEU A 79 -8.07 -1.99 4.21
CA LEU A 79 -6.78 -1.86 4.86
C LEU A 79 -6.90 -1.36 6.30
N MET A 80 -7.72 -0.34 6.55
CA MET A 80 -7.97 0.19 7.90
C MET A 80 -8.69 -0.82 8.82
N GLY A 81 -9.38 -1.82 8.26
CA GLY A 81 -9.98 -2.92 9.03
C GLY A 81 -9.00 -4.02 9.39
N LEU A 82 -7.95 -4.22 8.58
CA LEU A 82 -6.94 -5.27 8.75
C LEU A 82 -5.68 -4.78 9.48
N SER A 83 -5.50 -3.47 9.63
CA SER A 83 -4.27 -2.87 10.12
C SER A 83 -4.49 -1.65 11.01
N SER A 84 -3.45 -1.29 11.74
CA SER A 84 -3.37 -0.16 12.66
C SER A 84 -2.14 0.70 12.30
N HIS A 85 -2.05 1.88 12.90
CA HIS A 85 -0.95 2.83 12.66
C HIS A 85 -0.64 3.08 11.18
N VAL A 86 -1.67 3.13 10.33
CA VAL A 86 -1.51 3.32 8.90
C VAL A 86 -0.98 4.73 8.61
N GLN A 87 0.17 4.80 7.95
CA GLN A 87 0.80 6.03 7.50
C GLN A 87 1.11 5.93 6.02
N SER A 88 1.02 7.05 5.29
CA SER A 88 1.46 7.09 3.92
C SER A 88 2.23 8.36 3.60
N ARG A 89 3.15 8.26 2.64
CA ARG A 89 4.03 9.35 2.22
C ARG A 89 4.37 9.23 0.75
N VAL A 90 4.53 10.37 0.10
CA VAL A 90 5.06 10.46 -1.27
C VAL A 90 6.53 10.83 -1.18
N LEU A 91 7.38 10.04 -1.83
CA LEU A 91 8.81 10.27 -1.96
C LEU A 91 9.11 10.59 -3.42
N GLN A 92 9.75 11.73 -3.65
CA GLN A 92 10.29 12.08 -4.96
C GLN A 92 11.65 11.42 -5.10
N MET A 93 11.83 10.60 -6.14
CA MET A 93 13.17 10.12 -6.48
C MET A 93 13.92 11.29 -7.13
N ILE A 94 15.03 11.69 -6.54
CA ILE A 94 15.96 12.61 -7.16
C ILE A 94 16.84 11.75 -8.06
N GLU A 95 16.83 12.02 -9.36
CA GLU A 95 17.76 11.43 -10.33
C GLU A 95 19.14 12.10 -10.23
#